data_AF-A0A1V6S8I0-F1
#
_entry.id   AF-A0A1V6S8I0-F1
#
_cell.length_a   1.000
_cell.length_b   1.000
_cell.length_c   1.000
_cell.angle_alpha   90.00
_cell.angle_beta   90.00
_cell.angle_gamma   90.00
#
_symmetry.space_group_name_H-M   'P 1'
#
loop_
_entity.id
_entity.type
_entity.pdbx_description
1 polymer ?
#
loop_
_entity_poly.entity_id
_entity_poly.type
_entity_poly.pdbx_seq_one_letter_code
_entity_poly.pdbx_strand_id
1 'polypeptide(L)'
;MSGRTETRTPEPPDRDEHEGSHPRLARPKRTTRPPNNYAREQEIDTEQRNTRSQRRKKNQGKPVAQSEAVPSDSKPKEAEEMYHRALAGYEKDLAHLISTNVPQMSHNRLP
;
A
#
# COMPACT_ATOMS: atom_id res chain seq x y z
N MET A 1 -36.13 -61.76 -1.91
CA MET A 1 -36.48 -60.59 -1.10
C MET A 1 -35.18 -59.94 -0.65
N SER A 2 -34.90 -58.72 -1.08
CA SER A 2 -33.62 -58.03 -0.83
C SER A 2 -33.67 -57.35 0.54
N GLY A 3 -32.98 -57.94 1.52
CA GLY A 3 -32.93 -57.42 2.88
C GLY A 3 -31.95 -56.26 2.97
N ARG A 4 -32.45 -55.04 3.21
CA ARG A 4 -31.62 -53.92 3.63
C ARG A 4 -31.25 -54.13 5.10
N THR A 5 -29.97 -54.26 5.39
CA THR A 5 -29.45 -54.18 6.76
C THR A 5 -29.62 -52.75 7.26
N GLU A 6 -30.63 -52.52 8.10
CA GLU A 6 -30.86 -51.25 8.78
C GLU A 6 -29.70 -50.96 9.73
N THR A 7 -28.78 -50.08 9.30
CA THR A 7 -27.67 -49.61 10.12
C THR A 7 -28.20 -48.56 11.09
N ARG A 8 -28.74 -49.00 12.23
CA ARG A 8 -29.28 -48.11 13.26
C ARG A 8 -28.12 -47.42 13.97
N THR A 9 -27.92 -46.12 13.72
CA THR A 9 -26.97 -45.29 14.47
C THR A 9 -27.33 -45.34 15.95
N PRO A 10 -26.40 -45.70 16.86
CA PRO A 10 -26.68 -45.72 18.29
C PRO A 10 -26.98 -44.30 18.76
N GLU A 11 -27.98 -44.17 19.62
CA GLU A 11 -28.30 -42.91 20.29
C GLU A 11 -27.09 -42.45 21.10
N PRO A 12 -26.60 -41.21 20.88
CA PRO A 12 -25.49 -40.71 21.68
C PRO A 12 -25.93 -40.66 23.15
N PRO A 13 -25.03 -41.02 24.09
CA PRO A 13 -25.37 -40.93 25.50
C PRO A 13 -25.82 -39.51 25.82
N ASP A 14 -26.98 -39.37 26.44
CA ASP A 14 -27.49 -38.09 26.92
C ASP A 14 -26.55 -37.60 28.01
N ARG A 15 -25.59 -36.77 27.60
CA ARG A 15 -24.48 -36.33 28.43
C ARG A 15 -24.59 -34.83 28.63
N ASP A 16 -25.73 -34.38 29.14
CA ASP A 16 -25.98 -32.97 29.45
C ASP A 16 -25.61 -32.58 30.90
N GLU A 17 -25.04 -33.49 31.71
CA GLU A 17 -24.70 -33.20 33.11
C GLU A 17 -23.23 -32.80 33.33
N HIS A 18 -22.67 -31.94 32.49
CA HIS A 18 -21.37 -31.31 32.80
C HIS A 18 -21.55 -30.01 33.59
N GLU A 19 -22.15 -30.12 34.78
CA GLU A 19 -22.27 -29.03 35.77
C GLU A 19 -20.91 -28.47 36.21
N GLY A 20 -19.81 -29.19 35.94
CA GLY A 20 -18.42 -28.75 36.21
C GLY A 20 -17.73 -27.98 35.07
N SER A 21 -18.43 -27.62 33.99
CA SER A 21 -17.80 -26.90 32.88
C SER A 21 -17.47 -25.47 33.26
N HIS A 22 -16.23 -25.03 33.03
CA HIS A 22 -15.85 -23.63 33.24
C HIS A 22 -16.75 -22.68 32.44
N PRO A 23 -17.10 -21.50 33.00
CA PRO A 23 -17.95 -20.53 32.31
C PRO A 23 -17.33 -20.18 30.96
N ARG A 24 -18.14 -20.26 29.89
CA ARG A 24 -17.70 -19.84 28.56
C ARG A 24 -17.38 -18.35 28.61
N LEU A 25 -16.10 -18.02 28.42
CA LEU A 25 -15.67 -16.63 28.35
C LEU A 25 -16.44 -15.90 27.25
N ALA A 26 -16.96 -14.72 27.56
CA ALA A 26 -17.66 -13.89 26.60
C ALA A 26 -16.70 -13.54 25.45
N ARG A 27 -16.96 -14.09 24.26
CA ARG A 27 -16.17 -13.77 23.08
C ARG A 27 -16.48 -12.34 22.62
N PRO A 28 -15.47 -11.52 22.31
CA PRO A 28 -15.67 -10.20 21.75
C PRO A 28 -16.57 -10.25 20.52
N LYS A 29 -17.56 -9.34 20.47
CA LYS A 29 -18.45 -9.18 19.32
C LYS A 29 -17.60 -8.80 18.11
N ARG A 30 -17.54 -9.66 17.09
CA ARG A 30 -16.98 -9.29 15.79
C ARG A 30 -17.91 -8.25 15.17
N THR A 31 -17.41 -7.04 14.94
CA THR A 31 -18.09 -6.09 14.05
C THR A 31 -17.99 -6.63 12.63
N THR A 32 -19.14 -6.85 11.99
CA THR A 32 -19.22 -7.13 10.55
C THR A 32 -19.38 -5.84 9.76
N ARG A 33 -19.48 -4.70 10.44
CA ARG A 33 -19.69 -3.41 9.80
C ARG A 33 -18.36 -2.90 9.22
N PRO A 34 -18.33 -2.52 7.94
CA PRO A 34 -17.17 -1.87 7.36
C PRO A 34 -16.85 -0.57 8.12
N PRO A 35 -15.58 -0.14 8.11
CA PRO A 35 -15.16 1.08 8.80
C PRO A 35 -15.97 2.28 8.34
N ASN A 36 -16.21 3.24 9.23
CA ASN A 36 -17.08 4.41 8.96
C ASN A 36 -16.66 5.20 7.71
N ASN A 37 -15.38 5.12 7.30
CA ASN A 37 -14.82 5.83 6.16
C ASN A 37 -14.87 5.06 4.84
N TYR A 38 -15.40 3.83 4.83
CA TYR A 38 -15.36 2.97 3.65
C TYR A 38 -16.03 3.61 2.43
N ALA A 39 -17.19 4.26 2.61
CA ALA A 39 -17.85 4.97 1.51
C ALA A 39 -16.98 6.09 0.92
N ARG A 40 -16.32 6.86 1.78
CA ARG A 40 -15.45 7.97 1.38
C ARG A 40 -14.20 7.50 0.65
N GLU A 41 -13.58 6.40 1.09
CA GLU A 41 -12.42 5.80 0.41
C GLU A 41 -12.78 5.30 -0.99
N GLN A 42 -13.97 4.72 -1.16
CA GLN A 42 -14.46 4.28 -2.47
C GLN A 42 -14.72 5.46 -3.43
N GLU A 43 -15.21 6.57 -2.93
CA GLU A 43 -15.37 7.81 -3.71
C GLU A 43 -14.01 8.33 -4.19
N ILE A 44 -13.01 8.37 -3.30
CA ILE A 44 -11.64 8.81 -3.64
C ILE A 44 -11.03 7.90 -4.72
N ASP A 45 -11.14 6.59 -4.57
CA ASP A 45 -10.57 5.64 -5.54
C ASP A 45 -11.23 5.73 -6.91
N THR A 46 -12.55 5.91 -6.94
CA THR A 46 -13.30 6.08 -8.20
C THR A 46 -12.98 7.42 -8.85
N GLU A 47 -12.87 8.51 -8.08
CA GLU A 47 -12.47 9.82 -8.56
C GLU A 47 -11.05 9.80 -9.15
N GLN A 48 -10.09 9.18 -8.46
CA GLN A 48 -8.71 9.01 -8.94
C GLN A 48 -8.63 8.18 -10.23
N ARG A 49 -9.43 7.12 -10.34
CA ARG A 49 -9.52 6.34 -11.58
C ARG A 49 -10.09 7.19 -12.72
N ASN A 50 -11.09 8.01 -12.44
CA ASN A 50 -11.72 8.88 -13.41
C ASN A 50 -10.76 9.99 -13.87
N THR A 51 -10.06 10.68 -12.98
CA THR A 51 -9.08 11.73 -13.35
C THR A 51 -7.96 11.17 -14.24
N ARG A 52 -7.43 9.98 -13.90
CA ARG A 52 -6.45 9.26 -14.74
C ARG A 52 -7.01 8.93 -16.11
N SER A 53 -8.26 8.46 -16.18
CA SER A 53 -8.93 8.10 -17.43
C SER A 53 -9.21 9.34 -18.31
N GLN A 54 -9.68 10.45 -17.71
CA GLN A 54 -9.93 11.70 -18.43
C GLN A 54 -8.64 12.28 -19.03
N ARG A 55 -7.52 12.21 -18.29
CA ARG A 55 -6.21 12.63 -18.81
C ARG A 55 -5.79 11.81 -20.04
N ARG A 56 -6.06 10.50 -20.06
CA ARG A 56 -5.78 9.65 -21.23
C ARG A 56 -6.71 9.96 -22.40
N LYS A 57 -8.01 10.15 -22.16
CA LYS A 57 -8.97 10.51 -23.21
C LYS A 57 -8.67 11.87 -23.84
N LYS A 58 -8.32 12.87 -23.03
CA LYS A 58 -7.91 14.21 -23.51
C LYS A 58 -6.69 14.16 -24.44
N ASN A 59 -5.79 13.20 -24.23
CA ASN A 59 -4.58 13.05 -25.04
C ASN A 59 -4.77 12.15 -26.27
N GLN A 60 -5.88 11.40 -26.38
CA GLN A 60 -6.20 10.56 -27.53
C GLN A 60 -7.21 11.19 -28.51
N GLY A 61 -7.85 12.31 -28.13
CA GLY A 61 -8.79 13.05 -28.98
C GLY A 61 -8.16 14.13 -29.87
N LYS A 62 -6.84 14.34 -29.80
CA LYS A 62 -6.14 15.15 -30.81
C LYS A 62 -5.91 14.25 -32.03
N PRO A 63 -6.45 14.56 -33.22
CA PRO A 63 -6.14 13.78 -34.40
C PRO A 63 -4.63 13.83 -34.61
N VAL A 64 -4.04 12.65 -34.80
CA VAL A 64 -2.70 12.48 -35.37
C VAL A 64 -2.81 12.92 -36.83
N ALA A 65 -2.82 14.23 -37.03
CA ALA A 65 -2.51 14.88 -38.28
C ALA A 65 -1.47 15.93 -37.90
N GLN A 66 -0.32 15.91 -38.58
CA GLN A 66 0.92 16.66 -38.28
C GLN A 66 1.95 15.90 -37.42
N SER A 67 2.34 14.70 -37.87
CA SER A 67 3.72 14.24 -37.72
C SER A 67 4.55 14.63 -38.95
N GLU A 68 4.42 15.89 -39.37
CA GLU A 68 5.24 16.54 -40.40
C GLU A 68 5.45 18.00 -39.97
N ALA A 69 6.16 18.17 -38.85
CA ALA A 69 6.86 19.40 -38.53
C ALA A 69 7.82 19.07 -37.40
N VAL A 70 9.12 19.14 -37.68
CA VAL A 70 10.12 19.43 -36.66
C VAL A 70 9.98 20.93 -36.34
N PRO A 71 9.64 21.31 -35.09
CA PRO A 71 10.22 22.51 -34.50
C PRO A 71 10.91 22.11 -33.19
N SER A 72 12.23 22.05 -33.20
CA SER A 72 13.09 23.09 -32.61
C SER A 72 12.83 23.35 -31.12
N ASP A 73 13.70 22.74 -30.30
CA ASP A 73 14.43 23.39 -29.20
C ASP A 73 13.69 24.48 -28.40
N SER A 74 12.88 24.06 -27.42
CA SER A 74 12.62 24.85 -26.21
C SER A 74 12.17 23.89 -25.10
N LYS A 75 12.90 23.60 -24.02
CA LYS A 75 14.01 24.26 -23.35
C LYS A 75 14.84 23.19 -22.61
N PRO A 76 16.00 22.74 -23.12
CA PRO A 76 16.88 21.83 -22.37
C PRO A 76 17.42 22.48 -21.08
N LYS A 77 17.64 23.81 -21.10
CA LYS A 77 18.21 24.57 -19.99
C LYS A 77 17.38 24.56 -18.71
N GLU A 78 16.05 24.66 -18.81
CA GLU A 78 15.19 24.68 -17.62
C GLU A 78 15.17 23.29 -16.93
N ALA A 79 15.23 22.22 -17.71
CA ALA A 79 15.36 20.86 -17.19
C ALA A 79 16.75 20.59 -16.60
N GLU A 80 17.81 21.08 -17.24
CA GLU A 80 19.18 21.00 -16.74
C GLU A 80 19.38 21.81 -15.45
N GLU A 81 18.84 23.02 -15.36
CA GLU A 81 18.88 23.87 -14.17
C GLU A 81 18.15 23.20 -12.99
N MET A 82 16.98 22.59 -13.23
CA MET A 82 16.27 21.81 -12.20
C MET A 82 17.08 20.60 -11.74
N TYR A 83 17.74 19.90 -12.67
CA TYR A 83 18.59 18.75 -12.36
C TYR A 83 19.83 19.15 -11.53
N HIS A 84 20.53 20.21 -11.91
CA HIS A 84 21.67 20.74 -11.16
C HIS A 84 21.27 21.26 -9.77
N ARG A 85 20.11 21.92 -9.66
CA ARG A 85 19.57 22.38 -8.37
C ARG A 85 19.25 21.21 -7.43
N ALA A 86 18.72 20.10 -7.96
CA ALA A 86 18.44 18.91 -7.18
C ALA A 86 19.74 18.24 -6.69
N LEU A 87 20.74 18.09 -7.56
CA LEU A 87 22.04 17.50 -7.21
C LEU A 87 22.77 18.27 -6.11
N ALA A 88 22.75 19.60 -6.15
CA ALA A 88 23.39 20.45 -5.13
C ALA A 88 22.79 20.30 -3.72
N GLY A 89 21.54 19.80 -3.60
CA GLY A 89 20.92 19.46 -2.32
C GLY A 89 21.48 18.16 -1.75
N TYR A 90 21.62 17.13 -2.59
CA TYR A 90 22.11 15.81 -2.19
C TYR A 90 23.56 15.82 -1.69
N GLU A 91 24.45 16.64 -2.26
CA GLU A 91 25.84 16.73 -1.81
C GLU A 91 25.98 17.27 -0.37
N LYS A 92 25.10 18.20 0.02
CA LYS A 92 25.10 18.78 1.38
C LYS A 92 24.65 17.76 2.43
N ASP A 93 23.63 16.99 2.10
CA ASP A 93 23.10 15.95 2.98
C ASP A 93 24.08 14.78 3.11
N LEU A 94 24.75 14.40 2.01
CA LEU A 94 25.81 13.39 2.03
C LEU A 94 27.03 13.84 2.83
N ALA A 95 27.47 15.10 2.68
CA ALA A 95 28.57 15.63 3.47
C ALA A 95 28.25 15.68 4.98
N HIS A 96 27.02 16.06 5.34
CA HIS A 96 26.57 16.05 6.73
C HIS A 96 26.53 14.63 7.29
N LEU A 97 25.97 13.67 6.55
CA LEU A 97 25.88 12.27 6.94
C LEU A 97 27.27 11.61 7.11
N ILE A 98 28.21 11.94 6.23
CA ILE A 98 29.59 11.45 6.34
C ILE A 98 30.28 12.10 7.54
N SER A 99 30.14 13.41 7.73
CA SER A 99 30.75 14.14 8.87
C SER A 99 30.22 13.68 10.22
N THR A 100 28.94 13.30 10.33
CA THR A 100 28.35 12.84 11.59
C THR A 100 28.72 11.41 11.95
N ASN A 101 29.12 10.60 10.96
CA ASN A 101 29.46 9.19 11.14
C ASN A 101 30.97 8.90 11.17
N VAL A 102 31.83 9.92 11.12
CA VAL A 102 33.27 9.75 11.42
C VAL A 102 33.43 9.86 12.94
N PRO A 103 33.73 8.77 13.67
CA PRO A 103 34.19 8.90 15.05
C PRO A 103 35.50 9.69 15.00
N GLN A 104 35.59 10.79 15.75
CA GLN A 104 36.89 11.43 15.99
C GLN A 104 37.78 10.38 16.66
N MET A 105 38.65 9.74 15.89
CA MET A 105 39.82 9.09 16.44
C MET A 105 40.71 10.22 16.96
N SER A 106 40.51 10.52 18.25
CA SER A 106 41.37 11.36 19.05
C SER A 106 42.80 10.93 18.80
N HIS A 107 43.62 11.87 18.35
CA HIS A 107 45.06 11.70 18.29
C HIS A 107 45.53 11.44 19.71
N ASN A 108 45.83 10.19 20.03
CA ASN A 108 46.51 9.81 21.25
C ASN A 108 47.91 10.41 21.18
N ARG A 109 48.01 11.62 21.69
CA ARG A 109 49.26 12.26 22.06
C ARG A 109 49.66 11.73 23.43
N LEU A 110 50.94 11.38 23.55
CA LEU A 110 51.83 11.42 24.74
C LEU A 110 52.54 10.07 25.00
N PRO A 111 53.75 10.07 25.61
CA PRO A 111 54.63 11.19 25.95
C PRO A 111 55.83 11.36 25.02
#